data_AF-A0A101G577-F1
#
_entry.id   AF-A0A101G577-F1
#
_cell.length_a   1.000
_cell.length_b   1.000
_cell.length_c   1.000
_cell.angle_alpha   90.00
_cell.angle_beta   90.00
_cell.angle_gamma   90.00
#
_symmetry.space_group_name_H-M   'P 1'
#
loop_
_entity.id
_entity.type
_entity.pdbx_description
1 polymer ?
#
loop_
_entity_poly.entity_id
_entity_poly.type
_entity_poly.pdbx_seq_one_letter_code
_entity_poly.pdbx_strand_id
1 'polypeptide(L)' 'MTKKNLEYYLGLPYKIVLYPAEEGGYAIEIPELPGCVSQGQTLEE' A
#
# COMPACT_ATOMS: atom_id res chain seq x y z
N MET A 1 18.00 -9.45 -19.98
CA MET A 1 17.05 -8.77 -19.09
C MET A 1 17.79 -8.38 -17.83
N THR A 2 18.12 -7.09 -17.68
CA THR A 2 18.78 -6.58 -16.47
C THR A 2 17.79 -6.73 -15.32
N LYS A 3 18.11 -7.59 -14.34
CA LYS A 3 17.25 -7.74 -13.15
C LYS A 3 17.29 -6.43 -12.38
N LYS A 4 16.11 -5.86 -12.14
CA LYS A 4 15.92 -4.76 -11.19
C LYS A 4 16.18 -5.31 -9.78
N ASN A 5 16.88 -4.55 -8.94
CA ASN A 5 17.16 -4.92 -7.55
C ASN A 5 15.97 -4.54 -6.64
N LEU A 6 16.04 -4.92 -5.37
CA LEU A 6 15.00 -4.62 -4.39
C LEU A 6 14.81 -3.12 -4.17
N GLU A 7 15.91 -2.37 -4.10
CA GLU A 7 15.90 -0.91 -3.91
C GLU A 7 15.11 -0.18 -5.00
N TYR A 8 15.24 -0.64 -6.26
CA TYR A 8 14.45 -0.10 -7.37
C TYR A 8 12.95 -0.22 -7.10
N TYR A 9 12.46 -1.40 -6.66
CA TYR A 9 11.04 -1.60 -6.42
C TYR A 9 10.53 -0.86 -5.19
N LEU A 10 11.34 -0.70 -4.14
CA LEU A 10 10.96 0.05 -2.94
C LEU A 10 10.89 1.57 -3.16
N GLY A 11 11.60 2.09 -4.18
CA GLY A 11 11.61 3.52 -4.51
C GLY A 11 10.55 3.96 -5.52
N LEU A 12 9.70 3.06 -6.03
CA LEU A 12 8.65 3.43 -6.96
C LEU A 12 7.52 4.20 -6.24
N PRO A 13 6.94 5.23 -6.86
CA PRO A 13 5.84 5.99 -6.28
C PRO A 13 4.53 5.23 -6.42
N TYR A 14 4.34 4.20 -5.58
CA TYR A 14 3.12 3.41 -5.59
C TYR A 14 1.91 4.22 -5.19
N LYS A 15 0.81 3.99 -5.91
CA LYS A 15 -0.49 4.54 -5.51
C LYS A 15 -1.04 3.78 -4.31
N ILE A 16 -1.39 4.52 -3.26
CA ILE A 16 -2.08 4.00 -2.07
C ILE A 16 -3.56 4.39 -2.18
N VAL A 17 -4.45 3.41 -2.03
CA VAL A 17 -5.91 3.63 -1.96
C VAL A 17 -6.37 3.34 -0.54
N LEU A 18 -7.16 4.26 0.01
CA LEU A 18 -7.63 4.28 1.38
C LEU A 18 -9.14 4.04 1.43
N TYR A 19 -9.57 3.07 2.22
CA TYR A 19 -10.96 2.72 2.46
C TYR A 19 -11.30 2.93 3.93
N PRO A 20 -12.20 3.86 4.27
CA PRO A 20 -12.68 4.00 5.64
C PRO A 20 -13.55 2.80 6.01
N ALA A 21 -13.35 2.26 7.21
CA ALA A 21 -14.17 1.18 7.75
C ALA A 21 -15.38 1.73 8.54
N GLU A 22 -16.51 1.03 8.49
CA GLU A 22 -17.76 1.44 9.15
C GLU A 22 -17.63 1.46 10.68
N GLU A 23 -16.86 0.54 11.26
CA GLU A 23 -16.55 0.48 12.70
C GLU A 23 -15.43 1.46 13.13
N GLY A 24 -14.92 2.27 12.20
CA GLY A 24 -13.79 3.17 12.40
C GLY A 24 -12.45 2.56 11.96
N GLY A 25 -11.49 3.46 11.69
CA GLY A 25 -10.19 3.10 11.10
C GLY A 25 -10.22 3.03 9.58
N TYR A 26 -9.13 2.50 9.03
CA TYR A 26 -8.80 2.56 7.61
C TYR A 26 -8.19 1.25 7.15
N ALA A 27 -8.64 0.75 6.00
CA ALA A 27 -7.95 -0.26 5.23
C ALA A 27 -7.26 0.40 4.04
N ILE A 28 -6.06 -0.04 3.70
CA ILE A 28 -5.31 0.46 2.56
C ILE A 28 -4.90 -0.67 1.63
N GLU A 29 -4.79 -0.36 0.34
CA GLU A 29 -4.21 -1.27 -0.64
C GLU A 29 -3.34 -0.52 -1.65
N ILE A 30 -2.44 -1.27 -2.29
CA ILE A 30 -1.65 -0.81 -3.44
C ILE A 30 -2.15 -1.56 -4.69
N PRO A 31 -2.94 -0.94 -5.59
CA PRO A 31 -3.54 -1.63 -6.74
C PRO A 31 -2.51 -2.25 -7.69
N GLU A 32 -1.30 -1.69 -7.72
CA GLU A 32 -0.18 -2.18 -8.53
C GLU A 32 0.46 -3.44 -7.96
N LEU A 33 0.20 -3.75 -6.68
CA LEU A 33 0.72 -4.88 -5.92
C LEU A 33 -0.44 -5.68 -5.33
N PRO A 34 -1.14 -6.51 -6.14
CA PRO A 34 -2.31 -7.24 -5.69
C PRO A 34 -1.99 -8.13 -4.49
N GLY A 35 -2.77 -7.98 -3.42
CA GLY A 35 -2.55 -8.66 -2.14
C GLY A 35 -1.71 -7.88 -1.13
N CYS A 36 -1.13 -6.74 -1.52
CA CYS A 36 -0.50 -5.80 -0.59
C CYS A 36 -1.56 -4.90 0.03
N VAL A 37 -2.00 -5.28 1.24
CA VAL A 37 -3.04 -4.60 2.02
C VAL A 37 -2.57 -4.37 3.45
N SER A 38 -3.03 -3.30 4.08
CA SER A 38 -2.81 -3.02 5.50
C SER A 38 -4.05 -2.39 6.14
N GLN A 39 -4.10 -2.33 7.46
CA GLN A 39 -5.18 -1.72 8.23
C GLN A 39 -4.61 -0.93 9.42
N GLY A 40 -5.17 0.23 9.70
CA GLY A 40 -4.81 1.10 10.82
C GLY A 40 -6.02 1.80 11.43
N GLN A 41 -5.91 2.32 12.65
CA GLN A 41 -6.98 3.10 13.27
C GLN A 41 -6.96 4.58 12.83
N THR A 42 -5.79 5.05 12.40
CA THR A 42 -5.57 6.42 11.92
C THR A 42 -4.98 6.41 10.52
N LEU A 43 -4.94 7.57 9.85
CA LEU A 43 -4.35 7.68 8.50
C LEU A 43 -2.82 7.58 8.50
N GLU A 44 -2.19 7.77 9.67
CA GLU A 44 -0.73 7.76 9.84
C GLU A 44 -0.19 6.38 10.23
N GLU A 45 -1.08 5.45 10.64
CA GLU A 45 -0.78 4.05 10.98
C GLU A 45 -0.99 3.11 9.79
#